data_AF-A0A495XA65-F1
#
_entry.id   AF-A0A495XA65-F1
#
_cell.length_a   1.000
_cell.length_b   1.000
_cell.length_c   1.000
_cell.angle_alpha   90.00
_cell.angle_beta   90.00
_cell.angle_gamma   90.00
#
_symmetry.space_group_name_H-M   'P 1'
#
loop_
_entity.id
_entity.type
_entity.pdbx_description
1 polymer ?
#
loop_
_entity_poly.entity_id
_entity_poly.type
_entity_poly.pdbx_seq_one_letter_code
_entity_poly.pdbx_strand_id
1 'polypeptide(L)'
;MTTGGEFAPGSFNREWCGYQRREVDAAIKQLTERLEQLTTDRDAALATADDVTRELEAARAELAEYRMLHAGYSKENTVSGTIRYLMHVARQKAEKEEQAAHERSEELLRQAREIAHRQAVLLDETEQETQRRLAEADRRAREIVADATAQARAIAADLVERRKVLDRWCAQLGIPVPREDDTDEPPTLAAPATAPPPPTTAPPAPSPPADAPPQPAPTAPPPGGPAQAAPAAPAASAADGS
;
A
#
# COMPACT_ATOMS: atom_id res chain seq x y z
N MET A 1 21.47 50.67 -2.34
CA MET A 1 20.89 49.32 -2.19
C MET A 1 19.72 49.42 -1.24
N THR A 2 18.51 49.55 -1.76
CA THR A 2 17.26 49.62 -0.98
C THR A 2 16.72 48.19 -0.86
N THR A 3 17.07 47.51 0.22
CA THR A 3 16.60 46.16 0.54
C THR A 3 15.25 46.23 1.26
N GLY A 4 14.24 45.54 0.72
CA GLY A 4 13.13 45.00 1.51
C GLY A 4 12.10 45.98 2.07
N GLY A 5 11.70 47.01 1.32
CA GLY A 5 10.44 47.68 1.61
C GLY A 5 9.29 46.83 1.07
N GLU A 6 8.67 46.02 1.93
CA GLU A 6 7.42 45.33 1.64
C GLU A 6 6.42 46.37 1.12
N PHE A 7 6.06 46.30 -0.16
CA PHE A 7 5.07 47.19 -0.75
C PHE A 7 3.70 46.81 -0.18
N ALA A 8 3.41 47.28 1.04
CA ALA A 8 2.14 47.09 1.67
C ALA A 8 1.04 47.62 0.72
N PRO A 9 0.11 46.77 0.24
CA PRO A 9 -0.93 47.20 -0.67
C PRO A 9 -1.89 48.11 0.09
N GLY A 10 -1.70 49.43 0.03
CA GLY A 10 -2.56 50.30 0.84
C GLY A 10 -2.43 51.81 0.76
N SER A 11 -1.26 52.40 0.50
CA SER A 11 -1.09 53.85 0.75
C SER A 11 -0.42 54.62 -0.38
N PHE A 12 -1.01 54.57 -1.58
CA PHE A 12 -0.75 55.63 -2.57
C PHE A 12 -1.62 56.85 -2.24
N ASN A 13 -1.00 58.03 -2.09
CA ASN A 13 -1.73 59.28 -1.91
C ASN A 13 -2.60 59.56 -3.15
N ARG A 14 -3.86 59.93 -2.94
CA ARG A 14 -4.78 60.27 -4.04
C ARG A 14 -4.62 61.74 -4.39
N GLU A 15 -4.10 62.00 -5.58
CA GLU A 15 -4.05 63.34 -6.16
C GLU A 15 -5.17 63.52 -7.19
N TRP A 16 -5.64 64.76 -7.35
CA TRP A 16 -6.63 65.12 -8.38
C TRP A 16 -6.00 64.89 -9.76
N CYS A 17 -6.61 64.03 -10.59
CA CYS A 17 -6.08 63.50 -11.87
C CYS A 17 -5.01 62.39 -11.78
N GLY A 18 -4.92 61.65 -10.67
CA GLY A 18 -4.02 60.49 -10.55
C GLY A 18 -4.43 59.25 -11.36
N TYR A 19 -3.52 58.27 -11.45
CA TYR A 19 -3.76 56.97 -12.09
C TYR A 19 -4.93 56.20 -11.46
N GLN A 20 -5.67 55.44 -12.27
CA GLN A 20 -6.77 54.63 -11.76
C GLN A 20 -6.22 53.52 -10.85
N ARG A 21 -6.66 53.51 -9.59
CA ARG A 21 -6.19 52.55 -8.58
C ARG A 21 -6.28 51.08 -9.04
N ARG A 22 -7.35 50.72 -9.74
CA ARG A 22 -7.55 49.35 -10.25
C ARG A 22 -6.50 48.95 -11.28
N GLU A 23 -6.11 49.88 -12.15
CA GLU A 23 -5.07 49.65 -13.16
C GLU A 23 -3.69 49.52 -12.50
N VAL A 24 -3.40 50.36 -11.51
CA VAL A 24 -2.17 50.30 -10.71
C VAL A 24 -2.09 48.97 -9.94
N ASP A 25 -3.17 48.57 -9.26
CA ASP A 25 -3.21 47.31 -8.52
C ASP A 25 -3.04 46.10 -9.45
N ALA A 26 -3.63 46.13 -10.65
CA ALA A 26 -3.46 45.08 -11.67
C ALA A 26 -2.02 45.02 -12.19
N ALA A 27 -1.40 46.17 -12.46
CA ALA A 27 0.00 46.24 -12.88
C ALA A 27 0.96 45.76 -11.79
N ILE A 28 0.71 46.12 -10.52
CA ILE A 28 1.50 45.64 -9.37
C ILE A 28 1.40 44.12 -9.25
N LYS A 29 0.19 43.55 -9.36
CA LYS A 29 0.00 42.09 -9.35
C LYS A 29 0.79 41.42 -10.46
N GLN A 30 0.66 41.90 -11.70
CA GLN A 30 1.40 41.37 -12.84
C GLN A 30 2.92 41.45 -12.65
N LEU A 31 3.43 42.57 -12.10
CA LEU A 31 4.86 42.72 -11.80
C LEU A 31 5.31 41.79 -10.67
N THR A 32 4.47 41.56 -9.67
CA THR A 32 4.76 40.64 -8.56
C THR A 32 4.84 39.21 -9.06
N GLU A 33 3.86 38.76 -9.84
CA GLU A 33 3.86 37.44 -10.49
C GLU A 33 5.10 37.26 -11.38
N ARG A 34 5.47 38.29 -12.14
CA ARG A 34 6.68 38.24 -12.98
C ARG A 34 7.96 38.20 -12.17
N LEU A 35 8.03 38.91 -11.04
CA LEU A 35 9.18 38.86 -10.13
C LEU A 35 9.29 37.48 -9.49
N GLU A 36 8.18 36.88 -9.05
CA GLU A 36 8.13 35.52 -8.53
C GLU A 36 8.66 34.52 -9.57
N GLN A 37 8.16 34.60 -10.81
CA GLN A 37 8.67 33.75 -11.90
C GLN A 37 10.17 33.95 -12.17
N LEU A 38 10.66 35.19 -12.21
CA LEU A 38 12.08 35.45 -12.41
C LEU A 38 12.93 34.96 -11.23
N THR A 39 12.39 34.98 -10.00
CA THR A 39 13.08 34.38 -8.86
C THR A 39 13.12 32.86 -8.95
N THR A 40 12.03 32.20 -9.34
CA THR A 40 12.05 30.75 -9.55
C THR A 40 13.01 30.35 -10.67
N ASP A 41 13.04 31.11 -11.77
CA ASP A 41 13.95 30.85 -12.89
C ASP A 41 15.40 31.07 -12.48
N ARG A 42 15.69 32.13 -11.72
CA ARG A 42 17.03 32.38 -11.16
C ARG A 42 17.45 31.24 -10.23
N ASP A 43 16.58 30.80 -9.34
CA ASP A 43 16.92 29.78 -8.36
C ASP A 43 17.12 28.40 -9.04
N ALA A 44 16.36 28.10 -10.09
CA ALA A 44 16.60 26.95 -10.96
C ALA A 44 17.94 27.05 -11.72
N ALA A 45 18.28 28.24 -12.24
CA ALA A 45 19.56 28.46 -12.91
C ALA A 45 20.75 28.35 -11.93
N LEU A 46 20.59 28.79 -10.68
CA LEU A 46 21.61 28.61 -9.65
C LEU A 46 21.79 27.13 -9.28
N ALA A 47 20.69 26.36 -9.15
CA ALA A 47 20.77 24.93 -8.91
C ALA A 47 21.53 24.19 -10.03
N THR A 48 21.24 24.50 -11.29
CA THR A 48 21.95 23.90 -12.43
C THR A 48 23.42 24.32 -12.50
N ALA A 49 23.75 25.57 -12.15
CA ALA A 49 25.14 26.01 -12.05
C ALA A 49 25.90 25.24 -10.96
N ASP A 50 25.28 25.04 -9.78
CA ASP A 50 25.87 24.26 -8.69
C ASP A 50 26.13 22.80 -9.13
N ASP A 51 25.19 22.17 -9.83
CA ASP A 51 25.36 20.81 -10.34
C ASP A 51 26.54 20.72 -11.34
N VAL A 52 26.64 21.65 -12.29
CA VAL A 52 27.77 21.70 -13.23
C VAL A 52 29.10 21.94 -12.52
N THR A 53 29.13 22.74 -11.45
CA THR A 53 30.36 22.92 -10.65
C THR A 53 30.79 21.62 -9.96
N ARG A 54 29.83 20.85 -9.41
CA ARG A 54 30.12 19.52 -8.83
C ARG A 54 30.66 18.55 -9.87
N GLU A 55 30.08 18.53 -11.07
CA GLU A 55 30.56 17.71 -12.18
C GLU A 55 31.98 18.09 -12.62
N LEU A 56 32.28 19.39 -12.69
CA LEU A 56 33.63 19.87 -13.01
C LEU A 56 34.66 19.50 -11.94
N GLU A 57 34.28 19.57 -10.66
CA GLU A 57 35.12 19.13 -9.55
C GLU A 57 35.38 17.62 -9.61
N ALA A 58 34.34 16.82 -9.88
CA ALA A 58 34.48 15.39 -10.09
C ALA A 58 35.41 15.06 -11.28
N ALA A 59 35.21 15.69 -12.43
CA ALA A 59 36.07 15.49 -13.61
C ALA A 59 37.54 15.93 -13.37
N ARG A 60 37.75 17.00 -12.58
CA ARG A 60 39.10 17.42 -12.16
C ARG A 60 39.75 16.42 -11.23
N ALA A 61 39.00 15.85 -10.28
CA ALA A 61 39.48 14.81 -9.39
C ALA A 61 39.88 13.56 -10.20
N GLU A 62 39.03 13.11 -11.13
CA GLU A 62 39.34 12.00 -12.03
C GLU A 62 40.62 12.25 -12.85
N LEU A 63 40.78 13.44 -13.45
CA LEU A 63 42.00 13.79 -14.18
C LEU A 63 43.25 13.80 -13.29
N ALA A 64 43.13 14.26 -12.04
CA ALA A 64 44.23 14.23 -11.08
C ALA A 64 44.63 12.78 -10.73
N GLU A 65 43.64 11.90 -10.55
CA GLU A 65 43.87 10.46 -10.36
C GLU A 65 44.55 9.82 -11.56
N TYR A 66 44.07 10.07 -12.79
CA TYR A 66 44.71 9.58 -14.02
C TYR A 66 46.16 10.04 -14.13
N ARG A 67 46.43 11.32 -13.83
CA ARG A 67 47.81 11.86 -13.85
C ARG A 67 48.70 11.23 -12.78
N MET A 68 48.19 11.04 -11.57
CA MET A 68 48.93 10.40 -10.49
C MET A 68 49.25 8.95 -10.84
N LEU A 69 48.28 8.22 -11.39
CA LEU A 69 48.47 6.87 -11.90
C LEU A 69 49.57 6.86 -12.96
N HIS A 70 49.48 7.71 -13.99
CA HIS A 70 50.45 7.72 -15.10
C HIS A 70 51.83 8.28 -14.76
N ALA A 71 51.96 9.18 -13.78
CA ALA A 71 53.25 9.73 -13.36
C ALA A 71 54.20 8.67 -12.76
N GLY A 72 53.67 7.54 -12.28
CA GLY A 72 54.46 6.40 -11.79
C GLY A 72 54.90 5.38 -12.88
N TYR A 73 54.49 5.57 -14.14
CA TYR A 73 54.77 4.62 -15.22
C TYR A 73 56.07 4.97 -15.95
N SER A 74 57.20 4.45 -15.47
CA SER A 74 58.35 4.23 -16.36
C SER A 74 58.04 3.04 -17.29
N LYS A 75 58.65 3.04 -18.49
CA LYS A 75 58.36 2.13 -19.62
C LYS A 75 58.43 0.61 -19.30
N GLU A 76 59.03 0.23 -18.17
CA GLU A 76 59.23 -1.16 -17.75
C GLU A 76 58.16 -1.68 -16.77
N ASN A 77 57.27 -0.82 -16.27
CA ASN A 77 56.25 -1.16 -15.26
C ASN A 77 54.79 -1.07 -15.77
N THR A 78 54.62 -1.01 -17.10
CA THR A 78 53.35 -0.69 -17.78
C THR A 78 52.26 -1.74 -17.61
N VAL A 79 52.62 -3.02 -17.52
CA VAL A 79 51.66 -4.11 -17.32
C VAL A 79 51.14 -4.12 -15.88
N SER A 80 52.05 -3.97 -14.90
CA SER A 80 51.72 -3.96 -13.47
C SER A 80 50.76 -2.82 -13.10
N GLY A 81 51.01 -1.62 -13.63
CA GLY A 81 50.11 -0.50 -13.42
C GLY A 81 48.75 -0.70 -14.07
N THR A 82 48.68 -1.19 -15.32
CA THR A 82 47.41 -1.43 -16.02
C THR A 82 46.55 -2.44 -15.26
N ILE A 83 47.17 -3.50 -14.72
CA ILE A 83 46.48 -4.47 -13.86
C ILE A 83 45.94 -3.79 -12.59
N ARG A 84 46.73 -2.95 -11.92
CA ARG A 84 46.29 -2.23 -10.72
C ARG A 84 45.13 -1.28 -11.00
N TYR A 85 45.15 -0.57 -12.12
CA TYR A 85 44.05 0.29 -12.56
C TYR A 85 42.77 -0.52 -12.81
N LEU A 86 42.86 -1.62 -13.56
CA LEU A 86 41.71 -2.48 -13.81
C LEU A 86 41.12 -3.04 -12.52
N MET A 87 41.96 -3.43 -11.55
CA MET A 87 41.50 -3.88 -10.23
C MET A 87 40.81 -2.75 -9.45
N HIS A 88 41.33 -1.52 -9.50
CA HIS A 88 40.70 -0.38 -8.85
C HIS A 88 39.32 -0.06 -9.46
N VAL A 89 39.23 -0.03 -10.80
CA VAL A 89 37.97 0.19 -11.52
C VAL A 89 36.98 -0.93 -11.25
N ALA A 90 37.42 -2.19 -11.27
CA ALA A 90 36.57 -3.33 -10.96
C ALA A 90 36.01 -3.25 -9.54
N ARG A 91 36.84 -2.86 -8.55
CA ARG A 91 36.42 -2.64 -7.17
C ARG A 91 35.39 -1.52 -7.06
N GLN A 92 35.66 -0.35 -7.66
CA GLN A 92 34.70 0.76 -7.64
C GLN A 92 33.36 0.38 -8.30
N LYS A 93 33.38 -0.40 -9.39
CA LYS A 93 32.15 -0.88 -10.03
C LYS A 93 31.39 -1.85 -9.13
N ALA A 94 32.10 -2.79 -8.49
CA ALA A 94 31.49 -3.72 -7.55
C ALA A 94 30.85 -2.99 -6.35
N GLU A 95 31.55 -2.00 -5.78
CA GLU A 95 31.02 -1.18 -4.67
C GLU A 95 29.76 -0.40 -5.09
N LYS A 96 29.72 0.15 -6.32
CA LYS A 96 28.52 0.83 -6.86
C LYS A 96 27.35 -0.14 -7.07
N GLU A 97 27.61 -1.34 -7.59
CA GLU A 97 26.58 -2.36 -7.78
C GLU A 97 26.04 -2.89 -6.44
N GLU A 98 26.92 -3.07 -5.45
CA GLU A 98 26.56 -3.46 -4.08
C GLU A 98 25.67 -2.40 -3.43
N GLN A 99 26.05 -1.11 -3.50
CA GLN A 99 25.23 0.00 -3.00
C GLN A 99 23.86 0.04 -3.67
N ALA A 100 23.80 -0.06 -5.01
CA ALA A 100 22.54 -0.06 -5.73
C ALA A 100 21.67 -1.29 -5.39
N ALA A 101 22.28 -2.46 -5.14
CA ALA A 101 21.55 -3.64 -4.69
C ALA A 101 21.00 -3.45 -3.27
N HIS A 102 21.77 -2.84 -2.36
CA HIS A 102 21.32 -2.49 -1.02
C HIS A 102 20.15 -1.52 -1.04
N GLU A 103 20.25 -0.42 -1.78
CA GLU A 103 19.17 0.56 -1.92
C GLU A 103 17.86 -0.07 -2.44
N ARG A 104 17.95 -0.91 -3.48
CA ARG A 104 16.79 -1.66 -4.00
C ARG A 104 16.21 -2.61 -2.95
N SER A 105 17.06 -3.30 -2.20
CA SER A 105 16.62 -4.22 -1.15
C SER A 105 15.90 -3.48 -0.02
N GLU A 106 16.39 -2.31 0.38
CA GLU A 106 15.73 -1.48 1.38
C GLU A 106 14.39 -0.95 0.89
N GLU A 107 14.33 -0.50 -0.36
CA GLU A 107 13.10 -0.03 -0.98
C GLU A 107 12.03 -1.13 -1.02
N LEU A 108 12.41 -2.35 -1.43
CA LEU A 108 11.51 -3.50 -1.38
C LEU A 108 11.06 -3.83 0.05
N LEU A 109 11.94 -3.71 1.04
CA LEU A 109 11.57 -3.90 2.45
C LEU A 109 10.61 -2.81 2.94
N ARG A 110 10.79 -1.55 2.54
CA ARG A 110 9.86 -0.46 2.86
C ARG A 110 8.48 -0.74 2.25
N GLN A 111 8.44 -1.08 0.97
CA GLN A 111 7.20 -1.43 0.28
C GLN A 111 6.50 -2.64 0.92
N ALA A 112 7.25 -3.69 1.25
CA ALA A 112 6.70 -4.85 1.94
C ALA A 112 6.11 -4.49 3.31
N ARG A 113 6.78 -3.62 4.08
CA ARG A 113 6.27 -3.12 5.38
C ARG A 113 5.01 -2.29 5.21
N GLU A 114 4.94 -1.42 4.21
CA GLU A 114 3.74 -0.64 3.93
C GLU A 114 2.56 -1.53 3.54
N ILE A 115 2.78 -2.52 2.68
CA ILE A 115 1.74 -3.48 2.29
C ILE A 115 1.26 -4.27 3.51
N ALA A 116 2.20 -4.77 4.34
CA ALA A 116 1.85 -5.48 5.57
C ALA A 116 1.06 -4.60 6.54
N HIS A 117 1.43 -3.32 6.67
CA HIS A 117 0.70 -2.38 7.51
C HIS A 117 -0.72 -2.12 6.99
N ARG A 118 -0.89 -1.90 5.67
CA ARG A 118 -2.23 -1.75 5.06
C ARG A 118 -3.08 -3.00 5.27
N GLN A 119 -2.48 -4.19 5.12
CA GLN A 119 -3.18 -5.46 5.38
C GLN A 119 -3.59 -5.60 6.85
N ALA A 120 -2.73 -5.22 7.80
CA ALA A 120 -3.07 -5.23 9.21
C ALA A 120 -4.26 -4.32 9.53
N VAL A 121 -4.27 -3.09 8.99
CA VAL A 121 -5.40 -2.16 9.16
C VAL A 121 -6.69 -2.73 8.59
N LEU A 122 -6.65 -3.31 7.38
CA LEU A 122 -7.83 -3.94 6.78
C LEU A 122 -8.35 -5.13 7.60
N LEU A 123 -7.44 -5.94 8.17
CA LEU A 123 -7.84 -7.04 9.05
C LEU A 123 -8.53 -6.52 10.31
N ASP A 124 -7.99 -5.48 10.95
CA ASP A 124 -8.59 -4.86 12.13
C ASP A 124 -9.98 -4.27 11.81
N GLU A 125 -10.15 -3.63 10.65
CA GLU A 125 -11.44 -3.10 10.19
C GLU A 125 -12.46 -4.21 9.98
N THR A 126 -12.08 -5.29 9.30
CA THR A 126 -12.97 -6.43 9.06
C THR A 126 -13.32 -7.18 10.36
N GLU A 127 -12.38 -7.28 11.30
CA GLU A 127 -12.67 -7.82 12.64
C GLU A 127 -13.70 -6.95 13.37
N GLN A 128 -13.50 -5.62 13.39
CA GLN A 128 -14.46 -4.71 14.01
C GLN A 128 -15.85 -4.79 13.37
N GLU A 129 -15.94 -4.86 12.04
CA GLU A 129 -17.22 -5.01 11.35
C GLU A 129 -17.91 -6.34 11.67
N THR A 130 -17.16 -7.45 11.71
CA THR A 130 -17.73 -8.76 12.05
C THR A 130 -18.21 -8.80 13.49
N GLN A 131 -17.47 -8.22 14.43
CA GLN A 131 -17.89 -8.06 15.82
C GLN A 131 -19.16 -7.19 15.94
N ARG A 132 -19.24 -6.08 15.20
CA ARG A 132 -20.44 -5.23 15.16
C ARG A 132 -21.66 -6.01 14.65
N ARG A 133 -21.52 -6.74 13.54
CA ARG A 133 -22.61 -7.56 12.98
C ARG A 133 -23.04 -8.67 13.93
N LEU A 134 -22.10 -9.30 14.62
CA LEU A 134 -22.38 -10.33 15.62
C LEU A 134 -23.15 -9.73 16.81
N ALA A 135 -22.72 -8.57 17.33
CA ALA A 135 -23.43 -7.89 18.41
C ALA A 135 -24.85 -7.46 18.00
N GLU A 136 -25.05 -6.99 16.77
CA GLU A 136 -26.38 -6.68 16.23
C GLU A 136 -27.25 -7.94 16.09
N ALA A 137 -26.70 -9.04 15.60
CA ALA A 137 -27.41 -10.31 15.49
C ALA A 137 -27.83 -10.85 16.86
N ASP A 138 -26.92 -10.81 17.85
CA ASP A 138 -27.20 -11.20 19.24
C ASP A 138 -28.31 -10.36 19.86
N ARG A 139 -28.28 -9.04 19.62
CA ARG A 139 -29.33 -8.14 20.08
C ARG A 139 -30.68 -8.51 19.48
N ARG A 140 -30.76 -8.72 18.16
CA ARG A 140 -32.00 -9.13 17.49
C ARG A 140 -32.50 -10.48 17.98
N ALA A 141 -31.61 -11.44 18.21
CA ALA A 141 -31.98 -12.75 18.76
C ALA A 141 -32.60 -12.62 20.15
N ARG A 142 -32.03 -11.77 21.03
CA ARG A 142 -32.60 -11.49 22.35
C ARG A 142 -33.96 -10.79 22.28
N GLU A 143 -34.12 -9.83 21.35
CA GLU A 143 -35.40 -9.16 21.11
C GLU A 143 -36.48 -10.17 20.67
N ILE A 144 -36.17 -11.06 19.72
CA ILE A 144 -37.09 -12.13 19.27
C ILE A 144 -37.48 -13.06 20.42
N VAL A 145 -36.52 -13.47 21.27
CA VAL A 145 -36.80 -14.33 22.43
C VAL A 145 -37.65 -13.59 23.47
N ALA A 146 -37.37 -12.30 23.71
CA ALA A 146 -38.18 -11.48 24.61
C ALA A 146 -39.62 -11.35 24.12
N ASP A 147 -39.82 -11.09 22.83
CA ASP A 147 -41.14 -10.99 22.21
C ASP A 147 -41.88 -12.32 22.25
N ALA A 148 -41.22 -13.43 21.90
CA ALA A 148 -41.81 -14.76 21.95
C ALA A 148 -42.21 -15.16 23.38
N THR A 149 -41.38 -14.85 24.38
CA THR A 149 -41.71 -15.12 25.78
C THR A 149 -42.83 -14.22 26.30
N ALA A 150 -42.92 -12.97 25.85
CA ALA A 150 -44.03 -12.07 26.17
C ALA A 150 -45.36 -12.57 25.56
N GLN A 151 -45.34 -12.98 24.29
CA GLN A 151 -46.51 -13.57 23.62
C GLN A 151 -46.95 -14.87 24.29
N ALA A 152 -46.01 -15.76 24.64
CA ALA A 152 -46.33 -17.00 25.35
C ALA A 152 -47.00 -16.73 26.70
N ARG A 153 -46.51 -15.73 27.46
CA ARG A 153 -47.14 -15.32 28.73
C ARG A 153 -48.54 -14.72 28.52
N ALA A 154 -48.73 -13.92 27.48
CA ALA A 154 -50.05 -13.36 27.14
C ALA A 154 -51.06 -14.47 26.81
N ILE A 155 -50.67 -15.44 25.97
CA ILE A 155 -51.51 -16.60 25.64
C ILE A 155 -51.82 -17.42 26.90
N ALA A 156 -50.83 -17.68 27.75
CA ALA A 156 -51.04 -18.41 29.00
C ALA A 156 -52.02 -17.69 29.93
N ALA A 157 -51.91 -16.36 30.07
CA ALA A 157 -52.85 -15.56 30.86
C ALA A 157 -54.27 -15.60 30.29
N ASP A 158 -54.42 -15.48 28.96
CA ASP A 158 -55.71 -15.59 28.27
C ASP A 158 -56.37 -16.96 28.48
N LEU A 159 -55.59 -18.03 28.42
CA LEU A 159 -56.08 -19.39 28.68
C LEU A 159 -56.57 -19.56 30.12
N VAL A 160 -55.85 -19.00 31.11
CA VAL A 160 -56.27 -18.99 32.52
C VAL A 160 -57.59 -18.23 32.69
N GLU A 161 -57.75 -17.06 32.06
CA GLU A 161 -59.00 -16.30 32.14
C GLU A 161 -60.17 -17.03 31.48
N ARG A 162 -59.96 -17.63 30.30
CA ARG A 162 -60.97 -18.47 29.63
C ARG A 162 -61.37 -19.65 30.50
N ARG A 163 -60.41 -20.31 31.17
CA ARG A 163 -60.71 -21.40 32.10
C ARG A 163 -61.57 -20.93 33.26
N LYS A 164 -61.27 -19.79 33.88
CA LYS A 164 -62.11 -19.19 34.93
C LYS A 164 -63.53 -18.87 34.47
N VAL A 165 -63.70 -18.46 33.22
CA VAL A 165 -65.04 -18.21 32.63
C VAL A 165 -65.80 -19.53 32.45
N LEU A 166 -65.13 -20.55 31.90
CA LEU A 166 -65.70 -21.89 31.74
C LEU A 166 -66.10 -22.51 33.08
N ASP A 167 -65.21 -22.47 34.08
CA ASP A 167 -65.48 -23.00 35.42
C ASP A 167 -66.70 -22.32 36.06
N ARG A 168 -66.84 -21.00 35.90
CA ARG A 168 -68.03 -20.24 36.35
C ARG A 168 -69.30 -20.69 35.64
N TRP A 169 -69.24 -20.91 34.33
CA TRP A 169 -70.40 -21.34 33.55
C TRP A 169 -70.82 -22.78 33.88
N CYS A 170 -69.86 -23.70 34.04
CA CYS A 170 -70.15 -25.07 34.46
C CYS A 170 -70.75 -25.13 35.88
N ALA A 171 -70.23 -24.31 36.80
CA ALA A 171 -70.80 -24.19 38.14
C ALA A 171 -72.27 -23.71 38.12
N GLN A 172 -72.64 -22.81 37.20
CA GLN A 172 -74.02 -22.36 37.02
C GLN A 172 -74.94 -23.47 36.48
N LEU A 173 -74.42 -24.36 35.63
CA LEU A 173 -75.20 -25.44 35.02
C LEU A 173 -75.24 -26.73 35.85
N GLY A 174 -74.53 -26.80 36.98
CA GLY A 174 -74.43 -28.02 37.80
C GLY A 174 -73.69 -29.17 37.12
N ILE A 175 -72.88 -28.87 36.09
CA ILE A 175 -72.09 -29.86 35.37
C ILE A 175 -70.74 -30.00 36.09
N PRO A 176 -70.37 -31.18 36.60
CA PRO A 176 -69.08 -31.39 37.21
C PRO A 176 -67.98 -31.22 36.15
N VAL A 177 -67.12 -30.21 36.34
CA VAL A 177 -65.93 -30.05 35.52
C VAL A 177 -64.94 -31.15 35.89
N PRO A 178 -64.45 -31.96 34.94
CA PRO A 178 -63.36 -32.88 35.21
C PRO A 178 -62.15 -32.07 35.67
N ARG A 179 -61.74 -32.28 36.92
CA ARG A 179 -60.45 -31.79 37.43
C ARG A 179 -59.38 -32.71 36.86
N GLU A 180 -58.37 -32.14 36.23
CA GLU A 180 -57.28 -32.86 35.57
C GLU A 180 -56.31 -33.54 36.55
N ASP A 181 -56.72 -33.74 37.81
CA ASP A 181 -55.90 -34.32 38.89
C ASP A 181 -55.55 -35.81 38.65
N ASP A 182 -56.07 -36.45 37.59
CA ASP A 182 -55.83 -37.87 37.26
C ASP A 182 -54.80 -38.09 36.12
N THR A 183 -54.08 -37.06 35.66
CA THR A 183 -53.02 -37.19 34.64
C THR A 183 -51.64 -36.94 35.25
N ASP A 184 -51.14 -37.96 35.96
CA ASP A 184 -49.83 -37.97 36.66
C ASP A 184 -48.60 -38.11 35.73
N GLU A 185 -48.77 -37.96 34.42
CA GLU A 185 -47.63 -37.85 33.51
C GLU A 185 -47.46 -36.40 33.06
N PRO A 186 -46.45 -35.66 33.57
CA PRO A 186 -46.13 -34.37 33.02
C PRO A 186 -45.84 -34.58 31.53
N PRO A 187 -46.39 -33.77 30.61
CA PRO A 187 -46.02 -33.85 29.22
C PRO A 187 -44.51 -33.64 29.19
N THR A 188 -43.79 -34.71 28.88
CA THR A 188 -42.34 -34.66 28.67
C THR A 188 -42.21 -33.71 27.50
N LEU A 189 -41.87 -32.45 27.76
CA LEU A 189 -41.48 -31.48 26.76
C LEU A 189 -40.35 -32.16 26.00
N ALA A 190 -40.68 -32.76 24.86
CA ALA A 190 -39.73 -33.34 23.95
C ALA A 190 -38.68 -32.26 23.75
N ALA A 191 -37.46 -32.54 24.23
CA ALA A 191 -36.34 -31.61 24.19
C ALA A 191 -36.32 -30.98 22.80
N PRO A 192 -36.13 -29.64 22.70
CA PRO A 192 -36.17 -28.96 21.42
C PRO A 192 -35.29 -29.76 20.47
N ALA A 193 -35.91 -30.35 19.44
CA ALA A 193 -35.23 -31.18 18.46
C ALA A 193 -33.99 -30.41 18.06
N THR A 194 -32.83 -30.97 18.40
CA THR A 194 -31.51 -30.38 18.20
C THR A 194 -31.53 -29.68 16.86
N ALA A 195 -31.48 -28.34 16.88
CA ALA A 195 -31.48 -27.56 15.66
C ALA A 195 -30.45 -28.21 14.71
N PRO A 196 -30.82 -28.49 13.44
CA PRO A 196 -29.86 -29.06 12.50
C PRO A 196 -28.61 -28.18 12.58
N PRO A 197 -27.41 -28.78 12.68
CA PRO A 197 -26.18 -28.02 12.83
C PRO A 197 -26.17 -26.96 11.73
N PRO A 198 -25.74 -25.71 12.03
CA PRO A 198 -25.64 -24.68 11.01
C PRO A 198 -24.87 -25.31 9.84
N PRO A 199 -25.29 -25.05 8.58
CA PRO A 199 -24.56 -25.57 7.44
C PRO A 199 -23.10 -25.20 7.67
N THR A 200 -22.26 -26.22 7.80
CA THR A 200 -20.81 -26.07 7.83
C THR A 200 -20.48 -25.44 6.49
N THR A 201 -20.54 -24.12 6.47
CA THR A 201 -20.00 -23.31 5.40
C THR A 201 -18.52 -23.52 5.61
N ALA A 202 -17.97 -24.53 4.93
CA ALA A 202 -16.55 -24.72 4.84
C ALA A 202 -15.96 -23.32 4.60
N PRO A 203 -14.94 -22.90 5.38
CA PRO A 203 -14.31 -21.62 5.15
C PRO A 203 -14.02 -21.53 3.65
N PRO A 204 -14.42 -20.44 2.96
CA PRO A 204 -14.13 -20.30 1.55
C PRO A 204 -12.64 -20.60 1.39
N ALA A 205 -12.33 -21.58 0.53
CA ALA A 205 -10.95 -21.95 0.26
C ALA A 205 -10.17 -20.64 0.05
N PRO A 206 -9.01 -20.46 0.72
CA PRO A 206 -8.28 -19.22 0.65
C PRO A 206 -8.09 -18.90 -0.84
N SER A 207 -8.70 -17.80 -1.28
CA SER A 207 -8.47 -17.33 -2.63
C SER A 207 -6.98 -17.11 -2.76
N PRO A 208 -6.32 -17.64 -3.80
CA PRO A 208 -4.90 -17.38 -3.99
C PRO A 208 -4.69 -15.86 -3.97
N PRO A 209 -3.65 -15.36 -3.28
CA PRO A 209 -3.42 -13.92 -3.19
C PRO A 209 -3.40 -13.35 -4.61
N ALA A 210 -4.25 -12.36 -4.87
CA ALA A 210 -4.35 -11.70 -6.18
C ALA A 210 -3.04 -11.03 -6.63
N ASP A 211 -2.09 -10.87 -5.69
CA ASP A 211 -0.74 -10.35 -5.89
C ASP A 211 0.36 -11.40 -5.70
N ALA A 212 0.07 -12.69 -5.94
CA ALA A 212 1.18 -13.60 -6.22
C ALA A 212 1.93 -13.03 -7.43
N PRO A 213 3.22 -12.64 -7.31
CA PRO A 213 3.97 -12.14 -8.46
C PRO A 213 3.88 -13.22 -9.55
N PRO A 214 3.65 -12.83 -10.82
CA PRO A 214 3.51 -13.78 -11.90
C PRO A 214 4.69 -14.75 -11.80
N GLN A 215 4.41 -16.04 -11.64
CA GLN A 215 5.45 -17.05 -11.66
C GLN A 215 6.28 -16.77 -12.93
N PRO A 216 7.60 -16.58 -12.80
CA PRO A 216 8.42 -16.30 -13.96
C PRO A 216 8.16 -17.42 -14.96
N ALA A 217 7.71 -17.04 -16.16
CA ALA A 217 7.48 -17.98 -17.24
C ALA A 217 8.71 -18.90 -17.34
N PRO A 218 8.53 -20.23 -17.54
CA PRO A 218 9.66 -21.14 -17.66
C PRO A 218 10.60 -20.55 -18.70
N THR A 219 11.79 -20.15 -18.25
CA THR A 219 12.79 -19.48 -19.07
C THR A 219 12.98 -20.34 -20.31
N ALA A 220 12.54 -19.81 -21.46
CA ALA A 220 12.77 -20.47 -22.73
C ALA A 220 14.28 -20.79 -22.79
N PRO A 221 14.66 -22.02 -23.17
CA PRO A 221 16.06 -22.36 -23.31
C PRO A 221 16.71 -21.31 -24.24
N PRO A 222 17.92 -20.83 -23.90
CA PRO A 222 18.56 -19.77 -24.67
C PRO A 222 18.58 -20.15 -26.15
N PRO A 223 18.26 -19.22 -27.07
CA PRO A 223 18.36 -19.50 -28.49
C PRO A 223 19.77 -19.98 -28.79
N GLY A 224 19.86 -21.15 -29.42
CA GLY A 224 21.13 -21.80 -29.74
C GLY A 224 22.12 -20.78 -30.28
N GLY A 225 23.23 -20.61 -29.54
CA GLY A 225 24.35 -19.80 -30.00
C GLY A 225 24.80 -20.27 -31.38
N PRO A 226 25.28 -19.35 -32.24
CA PRO A 226 25.79 -19.72 -33.55
C PRO A 226 26.86 -20.79 -33.39
N ALA A 227 26.68 -21.91 -34.09
CA ALA A 227 27.63 -22.98 -34.18
C ALA A 227 29.02 -22.39 -34.43
N GLN A 228 29.95 -22.58 -33.49
CA GLN A 228 31.36 -22.28 -33.71
C GLN A 228 31.81 -23.08 -34.93
N ALA A 229 32.01 -22.39 -36.05
CA ALA A 229 32.67 -22.94 -37.20
C ALA A 229 34.07 -23.36 -36.78
N ALA A 230 34.36 -24.64 -36.96
CA ALA A 230 35.66 -25.23 -36.71
C ALA A 230 36.77 -24.42 -37.42
N PRO A 231 37.93 -24.21 -36.80
CA PRO A 231 39.03 -23.51 -37.43
C PRO A 231 39.54 -24.32 -38.63
N ALA A 232 39.46 -23.71 -39.82
CA ALA A 232 40.06 -24.24 -41.03
C ALA A 232 41.59 -24.35 -40.82
N ALA A 233 42.11 -25.54 -41.09
CA ALA A 233 43.53 -25.85 -41.01
C ALA A 233 44.38 -24.92 -41.90
N PRO A 234 45.60 -24.54 -41.48
CA PRO A 234 46.49 -23.74 -42.30
C PRO A 234 46.98 -24.56 -43.50
N ALA A 235 46.68 -24.07 -44.70
CA ALA A 235 47.24 -24.60 -45.94
C ALA A 235 48.77 -24.41 -45.93
N ALA A 236 49.48 -25.52 -46.10
CA ALA A 236 50.91 -25.57 -46.25
C ALA A 236 51.35 -24.74 -47.47
N SER A 237 52.11 -23.68 -47.23
CA SER A 237 52.84 -22.94 -48.26
C SER A 237 53.98 -23.83 -48.73
N ALA A 238 53.78 -24.51 -49.86
CA ALA A 238 54.85 -25.15 -50.59
C ALA A 238 55.83 -24.07 -51.05
N ALA A 239 57.07 -24.22 -50.59
CA ALA A 239 58.23 -23.65 -51.24
C ALA A 239 58.30 -24.21 -52.66
N ASP A 240 58.44 -23.34 -53.65
CA ASP A 240 59.03 -23.73 -54.91
C ASP A 240 60.07 -22.67 -55.29
N GLY A 241 61.28 -23.17 -55.45
CA GLY A 241 62.43 -22.39 -55.88
C GLY A 241 62.78 -22.77 -57.31
N SER A 242 63.00 -21.76 -58.14
CA SER A 242 64.08 -21.65 -59.14
C SER A 242 63.96 -20.31 -59.85
#